data_AF-A0A9D7Q3M8-F1
#
_entry.id   AF-A0A9D7Q3M8-F1
#
_cell.length_a   1.000
_cell.length_b   1.000
_cell.length_c   1.000
_cell.angle_alpha   90.00
_cell.angle_beta   90.00
_cell.angle_gamma   90.00
#
_symmetry.space_group_name_H-M   'P 1'
#
loop_
_entity.id
_entity.type
_entity.pdbx_description
1 polymer ?
#
loop_
_entity_poly.entity_id
_entity_poly.type
_entity_poly.pdbx_seq_one_letter_code
_entity_poly.pdbx_strand_id
1 'polypeptide(L)'
;MLISCVIAFILPFELFLFSYAILGPLHYLTEISWLHKRNYFAPRKNDYILLILLTLLIVFPGVFGYVYTTYGPKDTSGNLIVTEDIAAMMRFFSDINPGIIFFAFAASLIMIMVKNNAYRWLSFGLLLLIGLLIRKFEFSRVVFSMFLPTLIHVFLFTGAFILVGALKSKSTSGYLSILVFIGCAISFFFIFPNGAGYQISEYAKRSYDVSLYSLNQQIFHSFLNVPDADGQTVYYSSAGILITRFIAYAYTYHYLNWFSKTSVIQWHKIPKQQLFVIISLWIISIVLYASNYYTGLMALYFLSFLHVVLEFPLNFQSFKQIGEQLRLRFSFRSSG
;
A
#
# COMPACT_ATOMS: atom_id res chain seq x y z
N MET A 1 9.22 -8.11 13.23
CA MET A 1 7.95 -8.81 13.51
C MET A 1 7.54 -8.57 14.95
N LEU A 2 8.19 -9.20 15.93
CA LEU A 2 7.77 -9.11 17.35
C LEU A 2 7.73 -7.67 17.88
N ILE A 3 8.75 -6.84 17.62
CA ILE A 3 8.76 -5.43 18.05
C ILE A 3 7.54 -4.68 17.47
N SER A 4 7.29 -4.82 16.16
CA SER A 4 6.12 -4.22 15.50
C SER A 4 4.81 -4.70 16.12
N CYS A 5 4.73 -5.99 16.49
CA CYS A 5 3.55 -6.58 17.13
C CYS A 5 3.32 -6.02 18.54
N VAL A 6 4.38 -6.00 19.36
CA VAL A 6 4.33 -5.47 20.74
C VAL A 6 3.94 -4.00 20.74
N ILE A 7 4.56 -3.16 19.91
CA ILE A 7 4.21 -1.73 19.88
C ILE A 7 2.77 -1.55 19.38
N ALA A 8 2.31 -2.35 18.41
CA ALA A 8 0.93 -2.30 17.94
C ALA A 8 -0.08 -2.63 19.05
N PHE A 9 0.23 -3.54 19.97
CA PHE A 9 -0.62 -3.79 21.15
C PHE A 9 -0.77 -2.56 22.05
N ILE A 10 0.30 -1.77 22.20
CA ILE A 10 0.39 -0.66 23.15
C ILE A 10 -0.23 0.62 22.58
N LEU A 11 0.15 1.01 21.35
CA LEU A 11 -0.23 2.31 20.74
C LEU A 11 -0.61 2.15 19.26
N PRO A 12 -1.74 1.52 18.92
CA PRO A 12 -2.08 1.16 17.54
C PRO A 12 -2.24 2.37 16.61
N PHE A 13 -2.95 3.42 17.03
CA PHE A 13 -3.20 4.57 16.15
C PHE A 13 -1.93 5.40 15.95
N GLU A 14 -1.20 5.71 17.04
CA GLU A 14 0.06 6.44 16.96
C GLU A 14 1.10 5.67 16.16
N LEU A 15 1.18 4.34 16.31
CA LEU A 15 2.11 3.52 15.55
C LEU A 15 1.78 3.52 14.06
N PHE A 16 0.51 3.47 13.68
CA PHE A 16 0.13 3.54 12.27
C PHE A 16 0.49 4.91 11.67
N LEU A 17 0.17 6.00 12.37
CA LEU A 17 0.56 7.35 11.96
C LEU A 17 2.09 7.51 11.86
N PHE A 18 2.83 7.02 12.86
CA PHE A 18 4.30 7.00 12.86
C PHE A 18 4.85 6.23 11.67
N SER A 19 4.31 5.04 11.41
CA SER A 19 4.76 4.18 10.32
C SER A 19 4.56 4.87 8.97
N TYR A 20 3.41 5.51 8.78
CA TYR A 20 3.11 6.18 7.52
C TYR A 20 3.90 7.50 7.35
N ALA A 21 4.08 8.28 8.42
CA ALA A 21 4.75 9.58 8.36
C ALA A 21 6.28 9.51 8.35
N ILE A 22 6.87 8.51 9.01
CA ILE A 22 8.32 8.43 9.22
C ILE A 22 8.93 7.26 8.45
N LEU A 23 8.40 6.05 8.60
CA LEU A 23 8.96 4.86 7.95
C LEU A 23 8.59 4.79 6.46
N GLY A 24 7.35 5.18 6.12
CA GLY A 24 6.82 5.20 4.75
C GLY A 24 7.70 5.97 3.78
N PRO A 25 7.98 7.27 4.00
CA PRO A 25 8.72 8.07 3.02
C PRO A 25 10.14 7.54 2.80
N LEU A 26 10.81 7.11 3.88
CA LEU A 26 12.13 6.49 3.78
C LEU A 26 12.07 5.19 2.98
N HIS A 27 11.04 4.39 3.20
CA HIS A 27 10.81 3.15 2.46
C HIS A 27 10.59 3.44 0.96
N TYR A 28 9.64 4.31 0.60
CA TYR A 28 9.31 4.60 -0.81
C TYR A 28 10.55 5.13 -1.57
N LEU A 29 11.30 6.06 -0.96
CA LEU A 29 12.48 6.65 -1.58
C LEU A 29 13.61 5.62 -1.81
N THR A 30 13.85 4.73 -0.84
CA THR A 30 14.89 3.70 -0.98
C THR A 30 14.46 2.55 -1.89
N GLU A 31 13.18 2.19 -1.87
CA GLU A 31 12.61 1.15 -2.71
C GLU A 31 12.56 1.53 -4.18
N ILE A 32 12.05 2.72 -4.52
CA ILE A 32 12.00 3.18 -5.91
C ILE A 32 13.42 3.20 -6.51
N SER A 33 14.41 3.67 -5.74
CA SER A 33 15.82 3.64 -6.14
C SER A 33 16.34 2.21 -6.38
N TRP A 34 15.97 1.26 -5.52
CA TRP A 34 16.36 -0.14 -5.65
C TRP A 34 15.68 -0.83 -6.82
N LEU A 35 14.38 -0.59 -7.04
CA LEU A 35 13.63 -1.10 -8.18
C LEU A 35 14.22 -0.60 -9.49
N HIS A 36 14.62 0.67 -9.55
CA HIS A 36 15.27 1.26 -10.72
C HIS A 36 16.56 0.50 -11.10
N LYS A 37 17.42 0.19 -10.12
CA LYS A 37 18.65 -0.60 -10.33
C LYS A 37 18.38 -2.03 -10.83
N ARG A 38 17.16 -2.54 -10.65
CA ARG A 38 16.70 -3.87 -11.08
C ARG A 38 15.79 -3.82 -12.32
N ASN A 39 15.74 -2.67 -13.02
CA ASN A 39 14.84 -2.44 -14.16
C ASN A 39 13.37 -2.80 -13.83
N TYR A 40 12.94 -2.53 -12.60
CA TYR A 40 11.58 -2.75 -12.10
C TYR A 40 11.07 -4.18 -12.27
N PHE A 41 11.97 -5.17 -12.42
CA PHE A 41 11.60 -6.56 -12.70
C PHE A 41 10.68 -6.70 -13.94
N ALA A 42 10.74 -5.73 -14.84
CA ALA A 42 10.00 -5.77 -16.10
C ALA A 42 10.92 -6.26 -17.23
N PRO A 43 10.43 -7.10 -18.17
CA PRO A 43 11.30 -7.65 -19.21
C PRO A 43 11.85 -6.61 -20.19
N ARG A 44 11.17 -5.47 -20.36
CA ARG A 44 11.59 -4.42 -21.30
C ARG A 44 11.92 -3.13 -20.56
N LYS A 45 12.92 -2.42 -21.09
CA LYS A 45 13.49 -1.21 -20.48
C LYS A 45 12.44 -0.13 -20.17
N ASN A 46 11.41 0.03 -21.00
CA ASN A 46 10.47 1.15 -20.90
C ASN A 46 9.13 0.80 -20.25
N ASP A 47 8.94 -0.43 -19.78
CA ASP A 47 7.66 -0.89 -19.24
C ASP A 47 7.21 -0.10 -17.99
N TYR A 48 8.18 0.39 -17.20
CA TYR A 48 7.92 1.22 -16.03
C TYR A 48 7.31 2.58 -16.37
N ILE A 49 7.47 3.09 -17.60
CA ILE A 49 6.90 4.38 -18.02
C ILE A 49 5.39 4.31 -18.02
N LEU A 50 4.80 3.21 -18.50
CA LEU A 50 3.35 3.00 -18.44
C LEU A 50 2.87 3.04 -16.98
N LEU A 51 3.60 2.39 -16.07
CA LEU A 51 3.27 2.36 -14.64
C LEU A 51 3.34 3.75 -14.00
N ILE A 52 4.33 4.59 -14.35
CA ILE A 52 4.40 5.99 -13.91
C ILE A 52 3.19 6.79 -14.41
N LEU A 53 2.85 6.68 -15.70
CA LEU A 53 1.72 7.40 -16.29
C LEU A 53 0.39 6.99 -15.66
N LEU A 54 0.18 5.69 -15.42
CA LEU A 54 -0.99 5.19 -14.72
C LEU A 54 -1.01 5.68 -13.27
N THR A 55 0.13 5.73 -12.59
CA THR A 55 0.22 6.28 -11.22
C THR A 55 -0.23 7.74 -11.18
N LEU A 56 0.18 8.58 -12.15
CA LEU A 56 -0.28 9.97 -12.24
C LEU A 56 -1.80 10.06 -12.35
N LEU A 57 -2.42 9.23 -13.19
CA LEU A 57 -3.87 9.18 -13.32
C LEU A 57 -4.57 8.68 -12.04
N ILE A 58 -3.96 7.71 -11.35
CA ILE A 58 -4.48 7.17 -10.08
C ILE A 58 -4.50 8.24 -8.99
N VAL A 59 -3.43 9.02 -8.87
CA VAL A 59 -3.35 10.03 -7.80
C VAL A 59 -4.03 11.34 -8.14
N PHE A 60 -4.29 11.60 -9.42
CA PHE A 60 -4.89 12.84 -9.92
C PHE A 60 -6.13 13.29 -9.12
N PRO A 61 -7.20 12.48 -8.93
CA PRO A 61 -8.38 12.95 -8.21
C PRO A 61 -8.07 13.33 -6.75
N GLY A 62 -7.17 12.61 -6.07
CA GLY A 62 -6.77 12.95 -4.70
C GLY A 62 -5.98 14.25 -4.63
N VAL A 63 -4.94 14.38 -5.46
CA VAL A 63 -4.05 15.56 -5.47
C VAL A 63 -4.79 16.79 -5.97
N PHE A 64 -5.53 16.68 -7.08
CA PHE A 64 -6.32 17.80 -7.60
C PHE A 64 -7.39 18.21 -6.59
N GLY A 65 -8.10 17.26 -5.98
CA GLY A 65 -9.09 17.55 -4.94
C GLY A 65 -8.50 18.31 -3.76
N TYR A 66 -7.31 17.92 -3.30
CA TYR A 66 -6.57 18.64 -2.25
C TYR A 66 -6.17 20.05 -2.67
N VAL A 67 -5.52 20.20 -3.83
CA VAL A 67 -5.06 21.50 -4.32
C VAL A 67 -6.25 22.44 -4.56
N TYR A 68 -7.32 21.92 -5.15
CA TYR A 68 -8.52 22.70 -5.46
C TYR A 68 -9.25 23.15 -4.19
N THR A 69 -9.42 22.27 -3.20
CA THR A 69 -10.07 22.67 -1.93
C THR A 69 -9.23 23.66 -1.11
N THR A 70 -7.90 23.57 -1.22
CA THR A 70 -6.98 24.43 -0.47
C THR A 70 -6.77 25.80 -1.12
N TYR A 71 -6.56 25.83 -2.44
CA TYR A 71 -6.13 27.03 -3.18
C TYR A 71 -7.09 27.46 -4.30
N GLY A 72 -8.20 26.75 -4.48
CA GLY A 72 -9.19 27.07 -5.52
C GLY A 72 -9.93 28.38 -5.25
N PRO A 73 -10.62 28.91 -6.27
CA PRO A 73 -11.37 30.16 -6.17
C PRO A 73 -12.49 30.04 -5.14
N LYS A 74 -12.65 31.08 -4.32
CA LYS A 74 -13.69 31.16 -3.29
C LYS A 74 -14.63 32.32 -3.59
N ASP A 75 -15.90 32.15 -3.24
CA ASP A 75 -16.89 33.21 -3.32
C ASP A 75 -16.64 34.28 -2.24
N THR A 76 -17.46 35.32 -2.24
CA THR A 76 -17.39 36.40 -1.24
C THR A 76 -17.64 35.92 0.19
N SER A 77 -18.23 34.74 0.36
CA SER A 77 -18.53 34.11 1.65
C SER A 77 -17.43 33.11 2.07
N GLY A 78 -16.39 32.93 1.26
CA GLY A 78 -15.30 31.99 1.50
C GLY A 78 -15.60 30.54 1.12
N ASN A 79 -16.74 30.25 0.48
CA ASN A 79 -17.05 28.93 -0.03
C ASN A 79 -16.32 28.66 -1.34
N LEU A 80 -15.90 27.42 -1.55
CA LEU A 80 -15.24 27.01 -2.77
C LEU A 80 -16.20 27.09 -3.96
N ILE A 81 -15.81 27.80 -5.01
CA ILE A 81 -16.57 27.85 -6.25
C ILE A 81 -16.24 26.56 -7.02
N VAL A 82 -17.23 25.71 -7.26
CA VAL A 82 -17.08 24.50 -8.08
C VAL A 82 -18.05 24.61 -9.26
N THR A 83 -17.51 24.77 -10.48
CA THR A 83 -18.33 24.75 -11.69
C THR A 83 -18.77 23.33 -12.01
N GLU A 84 -19.84 23.17 -12.80
CA GLU A 84 -20.32 21.85 -13.23
C GLU A 84 -19.23 21.07 -13.98
N ASP A 85 -18.42 21.74 -14.80
CA ASP A 85 -17.30 21.13 -15.53
C ASP A 85 -16.25 20.54 -14.60
N ILE A 86 -15.87 21.28 -13.55
CA ILE A 86 -14.89 20.81 -12.56
C ILE A 86 -15.47 19.64 -11.76
N ALA A 87 -16.75 19.73 -11.35
CA ALA A 87 -17.44 18.63 -10.68
C ALA A 87 -17.57 17.39 -11.57
N ALA A 88 -17.82 17.57 -12.88
CA ALA A 88 -17.91 16.48 -13.84
C ALA A 88 -16.55 15.81 -14.06
N MET A 89 -15.49 16.60 -14.22
CA MET A 89 -14.11 16.11 -14.31
C MET A 89 -13.73 15.28 -13.07
N MET A 90 -13.98 15.80 -11.87
CA MET A 90 -13.66 15.12 -10.62
C MET A 90 -14.43 13.81 -10.47
N ARG A 91 -15.73 13.80 -10.78
CA ARG A 91 -16.54 12.58 -10.80
C ARG A 91 -16.00 11.56 -11.78
N PHE A 92 -15.64 11.99 -12.99
CA PHE A 92 -15.08 11.11 -14.02
C PHE A 92 -13.78 10.44 -13.55
N PHE A 93 -12.79 11.21 -13.07
CA PHE A 93 -11.52 10.64 -12.62
C PHE A 93 -11.66 9.73 -11.41
N SER A 94 -12.56 10.07 -10.49
CA SER A 94 -12.86 9.23 -9.32
C SER A 94 -13.55 7.92 -9.71
N ASP A 95 -14.49 7.98 -10.66
CA ASP A 95 -15.26 6.84 -11.17
C ASP A 95 -14.40 5.83 -11.95
N ILE A 96 -13.43 6.31 -12.74
CA ILE A 96 -12.52 5.43 -13.49
C ILE A 96 -11.35 4.90 -12.66
N ASN A 97 -11.04 5.52 -11.51
CA ASN A 97 -9.87 5.21 -10.69
C ASN A 97 -9.69 3.71 -10.37
N PRO A 98 -10.73 2.98 -9.91
CA PRO A 98 -10.61 1.55 -9.63
C PRO A 98 -10.22 0.74 -10.87
N GLY A 99 -10.76 1.11 -12.03
CA GLY A 99 -10.45 0.48 -13.31
C GLY A 99 -9.02 0.74 -13.76
N ILE A 100 -8.48 1.93 -13.50
CA ILE A 100 -7.07 2.27 -13.78
C ILE A 100 -6.14 1.47 -12.87
N ILE A 101 -6.44 1.34 -11.58
CA ILE A 101 -5.63 0.54 -10.65
C ILE A 101 -5.65 -0.94 -11.04
N PHE A 102 -6.83 -1.49 -11.35
CA PHE A 102 -6.94 -2.84 -11.91
C PHE A 102 -6.09 -3.00 -13.16
N PHE A 103 -6.18 -2.04 -14.09
CA PHE A 103 -5.41 -2.08 -15.32
C PHE A 103 -3.90 -2.05 -15.05
N ALA A 104 -3.41 -1.19 -14.14
CA ALA A 104 -2.00 -1.15 -13.76
C ALA A 104 -1.51 -2.49 -13.18
N PHE A 105 -2.32 -3.10 -12.32
CA PHE A 105 -2.04 -4.41 -11.75
C PHE A 105 -2.03 -5.51 -12.83
N ALA A 106 -3.10 -5.64 -13.61
CA ALA A 106 -3.20 -6.68 -14.64
C ALA A 106 -2.20 -6.48 -15.79
N ALA A 107 -1.92 -5.24 -16.19
CA ALA A 107 -0.91 -4.93 -17.19
C ALA A 107 0.48 -5.38 -16.75
N SER A 108 0.82 -5.25 -15.46
CA SER A 108 2.09 -5.73 -14.91
C SER A 108 2.26 -7.26 -15.05
N LEU A 109 1.17 -8.03 -14.94
CA LEU A 109 1.20 -9.46 -15.23
C LEU A 109 1.46 -9.74 -16.71
N ILE A 110 0.75 -9.04 -17.60
CA ILE A 110 0.93 -9.18 -19.06
C ILE A 110 2.35 -8.81 -19.48
N MET A 111 2.94 -7.77 -18.87
CA MET A 111 4.34 -7.39 -19.11
C MET A 111 5.31 -8.55 -18.89
N ILE A 112 5.04 -9.39 -17.89
CA ILE A 112 5.89 -10.54 -17.52
C ILE A 112 5.59 -11.76 -18.38
N MET A 113 4.31 -12.05 -18.62
CA MET A 113 3.91 -13.31 -19.25
C MET A 113 3.95 -13.27 -20.78
N VAL A 114 3.69 -12.11 -21.40
CA VAL A 114 3.48 -12.01 -22.85
C VAL A 114 4.70 -11.38 -23.54
N LYS A 115 5.47 -12.21 -24.24
CA LYS A 115 6.67 -11.76 -24.96
C LYS A 115 6.36 -11.05 -26.28
N ASN A 116 5.32 -11.49 -27.00
CA ASN A 116 4.94 -10.97 -28.32
C ASN A 116 4.24 -9.60 -28.22
N ASN A 117 4.68 -8.64 -29.04
CA ASN A 117 4.17 -7.26 -29.05
C ASN A 117 2.68 -7.15 -29.37
N ALA A 118 2.21 -7.84 -30.41
CA ALA A 118 0.84 -7.72 -30.89
C ALA A 118 -0.15 -8.24 -29.83
N TYR A 119 0.10 -9.45 -29.31
CA TYR A 119 -0.73 -10.02 -28.24
C TYR A 119 -0.70 -9.17 -26.97
N ARG A 120 0.45 -8.56 -26.65
CA ARG A 120 0.56 -7.69 -25.49
C ARG A 120 -0.29 -6.42 -25.61
N TRP A 121 -0.23 -5.72 -26.74
CA TRP A 121 -1.08 -4.54 -26.97
C TRP A 121 -2.57 -4.90 -27.02
N LEU A 122 -2.90 -6.03 -27.64
CA LEU A 122 -4.27 -6.56 -27.62
C LEU A 122 -4.74 -6.85 -26.19
N SER A 123 -3.91 -7.51 -25.37
CA SER A 123 -4.21 -7.77 -23.96
C SER A 123 -4.37 -6.48 -23.16
N PHE A 124 -3.57 -5.45 -23.40
CA PHE A 124 -3.75 -4.16 -22.75
C PHE A 124 -5.08 -3.51 -23.12
N GLY A 125 -5.47 -3.51 -24.39
CA GLY A 125 -6.78 -3.01 -24.81
C GLY A 125 -7.94 -3.77 -24.15
N LEU A 126 -7.86 -5.10 -24.11
CA LEU A 126 -8.87 -5.95 -23.48
C LEU A 126 -8.96 -5.70 -21.96
N LEU A 127 -7.81 -5.62 -21.27
CA LEU A 127 -7.78 -5.38 -19.83
C LEU A 127 -8.28 -3.98 -19.46
N LEU A 128 -8.01 -2.98 -20.28
CA LEU A 128 -8.57 -1.64 -20.08
C LEU A 128 -10.10 -1.67 -20.18
N LEU A 129 -10.65 -2.35 -21.20
CA LEU A 129 -12.09 -2.52 -21.36
C LEU A 129 -12.70 -3.27 -20.17
N ILE A 130 -12.06 -4.36 -19.73
CA ILE A 130 -12.49 -5.10 -18.53
C ILE A 130 -12.46 -4.17 -17.31
N GLY A 131 -11.39 -3.39 -17.12
CA GLY A 131 -11.29 -2.40 -16.04
C GLY A 131 -12.44 -1.40 -16.03
N LEU A 132 -12.83 -0.90 -17.20
CA LEU A 132 -13.97 0.01 -17.36
C LEU A 132 -15.34 -0.64 -17.11
N LEU A 133 -15.46 -1.96 -17.27
CA LEU A 133 -16.68 -2.70 -16.93
C LEU A 133 -16.73 -3.02 -15.43
N ILE A 134 -15.64 -3.54 -14.86
CA ILE A 134 -15.65 -4.04 -13.49
C ILE A 134 -15.71 -2.93 -12.44
N ARG A 135 -15.26 -1.71 -12.77
CA ARG A 135 -15.31 -0.53 -11.87
C ARG A 135 -16.72 -0.23 -11.35
N LYS A 136 -17.77 -0.68 -12.03
CA LYS A 136 -19.17 -0.50 -11.60
C LYS A 136 -19.53 -1.35 -10.38
N PHE A 137 -18.82 -2.44 -10.12
CA PHE A 137 -19.08 -3.31 -8.97
C PHE A 137 -18.40 -2.76 -7.71
N GLU A 138 -19.16 -2.67 -6.61
CA GLU A 138 -18.64 -2.24 -5.30
C GLU A 138 -17.41 -3.06 -4.88
N PHE A 139 -17.47 -4.39 -5.04
CA PHE A 139 -16.35 -5.27 -4.72
C PHE A 139 -15.06 -4.87 -5.44
N SER A 140 -15.14 -4.55 -6.74
CA SER A 140 -13.97 -4.12 -7.52
C SER A 140 -13.43 -2.78 -7.00
N ARG A 141 -14.31 -1.83 -6.68
CA ARG A 141 -13.92 -0.53 -6.12
C ARG A 141 -13.15 -0.67 -4.81
N VAL A 142 -13.69 -1.46 -3.89
CA VAL A 142 -13.09 -1.71 -2.58
C VAL A 142 -11.75 -2.43 -2.71
N VAL A 143 -11.70 -3.50 -3.52
CA VAL A 143 -10.48 -4.28 -3.71
C VAL A 143 -9.38 -3.45 -4.35
N PHE A 144 -9.64 -2.79 -5.48
CA PHE A 144 -8.57 -2.12 -6.23
C PHE A 144 -8.21 -0.75 -5.67
N SER A 145 -9.18 0.04 -5.20
CA SER A 145 -8.90 1.42 -4.75
C SER A 145 -8.47 1.49 -3.30
N MET A 146 -8.88 0.53 -2.47
CA MET A 146 -8.56 0.54 -1.05
C MET A 146 -7.64 -0.61 -0.66
N PHE A 147 -8.07 -1.87 -0.78
CA PHE A 147 -7.29 -2.98 -0.23
C PHE A 147 -6.00 -3.27 -1.00
N LEU A 148 -5.98 -3.13 -2.33
CA LEU A 148 -4.80 -3.42 -3.15
C LEU A 148 -3.59 -2.55 -2.74
N PRO A 149 -3.67 -1.21 -2.75
CA PRO A 149 -2.55 -0.37 -2.35
C PRO A 149 -2.31 -0.34 -0.83
N THR A 150 -3.27 -0.80 -0.01
CA THR A 150 -3.12 -0.89 1.44
C THR A 150 -2.81 -2.32 1.87
N LEU A 151 -3.76 -3.03 2.48
CA LEU A 151 -3.56 -4.31 3.17
C LEU A 151 -3.05 -5.44 2.27
N ILE A 152 -3.45 -5.51 1.01
CA ILE A 152 -2.93 -6.53 0.09
C ILE A 152 -1.43 -6.27 -0.15
N HIS A 153 -1.05 -5.03 -0.47
CA HIS A 153 0.36 -4.69 -0.65
C HIS A 153 1.16 -4.86 0.65
N VAL A 154 0.75 -4.19 1.74
CA VAL A 154 1.56 -4.19 2.97
C VAL A 154 1.55 -5.51 3.73
N PHE A 155 0.48 -6.30 3.67
CA PHE A 155 0.37 -7.56 4.42
C PHE A 155 0.52 -8.80 3.54
N LEU A 156 -0.31 -8.92 2.48
CA LEU A 156 -0.32 -10.13 1.65
C LEU A 156 0.97 -10.28 0.83
N PHE A 157 1.40 -9.23 0.11
CA PHE A 157 2.64 -9.28 -0.67
C PHE A 157 3.88 -9.38 0.23
N THR A 158 3.90 -8.69 1.38
CA THR A 158 4.95 -8.90 2.40
C THR A 158 5.05 -10.37 2.82
N GLY A 159 3.91 -11.01 3.12
CA GLY A 159 3.86 -12.43 3.45
C GLY A 159 4.38 -13.32 2.32
N ALA A 160 3.99 -13.02 1.07
CA ALA A 160 4.46 -13.72 -0.12
C ALA A 160 5.99 -13.62 -0.28
N PHE A 161 6.59 -12.46 -0.04
CA PHE A 161 8.05 -12.30 -0.09
C PHE A 161 8.79 -13.09 0.99
N ILE A 162 8.24 -13.16 2.20
CA ILE A 162 8.81 -14.00 3.28
C ILE A 162 8.74 -15.47 2.85
N LEU A 163 7.60 -15.90 2.29
CA LEU A 163 7.42 -17.25 1.79
C LEU A 163 8.40 -17.61 0.66
N VAL A 164 8.60 -16.72 -0.32
CA VAL A 164 9.62 -16.91 -1.36
C VAL A 164 11.01 -17.10 -0.76
N GLY A 165 11.37 -16.28 0.23
CA GLY A 165 12.66 -16.38 0.92
C GLY A 165 12.84 -17.73 1.65
N ALA A 166 11.80 -18.20 2.34
CA ALA A 166 11.78 -19.49 3.02
C ALA A 166 11.85 -20.68 2.04
N LEU A 167 11.15 -20.58 0.91
CA LEU A 167 11.15 -21.61 -0.12
C LEU A 167 12.51 -21.74 -0.81
N LYS A 168 13.14 -20.61 -1.15
CA LYS A 168 14.46 -20.57 -1.80
C LYS A 168 15.60 -20.99 -0.89
N SER A 169 15.63 -20.51 0.35
CA SER A 169 16.70 -20.82 1.30
C SER A 169 16.60 -22.24 1.88
N LYS A 170 15.43 -22.89 1.76
CA LYS A 170 15.10 -24.17 2.41
C LYS A 170 15.38 -24.16 3.93
N SER A 171 15.37 -22.99 4.56
CA SER A 171 15.74 -22.83 5.98
C SER A 171 14.52 -23.00 6.88
N THR A 172 14.68 -23.74 8.00
CA THR A 172 13.66 -23.89 9.04
C THR A 172 13.28 -22.54 9.65
N SER A 173 14.27 -21.68 9.89
CA SER A 173 14.08 -20.29 10.34
C SER A 173 13.19 -19.47 9.40
N GLY A 174 13.29 -19.69 8.08
CA GLY A 174 12.43 -19.03 7.09
C GLY A 174 10.95 -19.40 7.24
N TYR A 175 10.63 -20.69 7.41
CA TYR A 175 9.23 -21.12 7.65
C TYR A 175 8.71 -20.64 8.99
N LEU A 176 9.54 -20.71 10.04
CA LEU A 176 9.17 -20.20 11.36
C LEU A 176 8.84 -18.70 11.31
N SER A 177 9.56 -17.94 10.49
CA SER A 177 9.28 -16.51 10.29
C SER A 177 7.88 -16.25 9.73
N ILE A 178 7.37 -17.09 8.82
CA ILE A 178 6.00 -16.99 8.30
C ILE A 178 4.98 -17.27 9.41
N LEU A 179 5.22 -18.32 10.20
CA LEU A 179 4.35 -18.67 11.32
C LEU A 179 4.31 -17.55 12.36
N VAL A 180 5.45 -16.95 12.69
CA VAL A 180 5.52 -15.79 13.59
C VAL A 180 4.80 -14.58 12.98
N PHE A 181 4.98 -14.33 11.68
CA PHE A 181 4.33 -13.21 10.99
C PHE A 181 2.80 -13.30 11.06
N ILE A 182 2.23 -14.47 10.75
CA ILE A 182 0.80 -14.74 10.82
C ILE A 182 0.33 -14.80 12.29
N GLY A 183 1.10 -15.46 13.16
CA GLY A 183 0.79 -15.57 14.58
C GLY A 183 0.67 -14.21 15.27
N CYS A 184 1.56 -13.26 14.94
CA CYS A 184 1.45 -11.88 15.42
C CYS A 184 0.14 -11.21 14.97
N ALA A 185 -0.23 -11.34 13.69
CA ALA A 185 -1.47 -10.75 13.17
C ALA A 185 -2.71 -11.36 13.83
N ILE A 186 -2.74 -12.69 14.02
CA ILE A 186 -3.85 -13.39 14.67
C ILE A 186 -3.92 -13.03 16.15
N SER A 187 -2.78 -12.85 16.82
CA SER A 187 -2.72 -12.61 18.27
C SER A 187 -3.55 -11.42 18.74
N PHE A 188 -3.73 -10.38 17.91
CA PHE A 188 -4.55 -9.22 18.26
C PHE A 188 -6.01 -9.58 18.54
N PHE A 189 -6.54 -10.63 17.92
CA PHE A 189 -7.92 -11.04 18.09
C PHE A 189 -8.16 -11.94 19.30
N PHE A 190 -7.08 -12.44 19.93
CA PHE A 190 -7.16 -13.36 21.07
C PHE A 190 -6.54 -12.79 22.36
N ILE A 191 -5.53 -11.93 22.24
CA ILE A 191 -4.81 -11.33 23.38
C ILE A 191 -5.35 -9.91 23.61
N PHE A 192 -5.83 -9.65 24.82
CA PHE A 192 -6.50 -8.38 25.18
C PHE A 192 -7.58 -7.92 24.18
N PRO A 193 -8.62 -8.76 23.94
CA PRO A 193 -9.65 -8.46 22.95
C PRO A 193 -10.46 -7.20 23.27
N ASN A 194 -10.52 -6.79 24.54
CA ASN A 194 -11.21 -5.58 24.99
C ASN A 194 -10.39 -4.29 24.80
N GLY A 195 -9.38 -4.30 23.90
CA GLY A 195 -8.55 -3.13 23.62
C GLY A 195 -7.48 -2.79 24.68
N ALA A 196 -7.31 -3.61 25.72
CA ALA A 196 -6.35 -3.42 26.82
C ALA A 196 -6.45 -2.05 27.54
N GLY A 197 -7.61 -1.39 27.53
CA GLY A 197 -7.76 -0.06 28.13
C GLY A 197 -7.00 1.05 27.40
N TYR A 198 -6.57 0.81 26.15
CA TYR A 198 -5.96 1.84 25.32
C TYR A 198 -6.90 3.03 25.10
N GLN A 199 -6.34 4.23 25.18
CA GLN A 199 -7.04 5.49 24.89
C GLN A 199 -6.27 6.26 23.84
N ILE A 200 -6.96 6.64 22.76
CA ILE A 200 -6.36 7.41 21.68
C ILE A 200 -6.01 8.82 22.14
N SER A 201 -4.82 9.30 21.75
CA SER A 201 -4.45 10.69 21.97
C SER A 201 -5.24 11.65 21.06
N GLU A 202 -5.47 12.88 21.51
CA GLU A 202 -6.13 13.93 20.71
C GLU A 202 -5.40 14.20 19.40
N TYR A 203 -4.06 14.20 19.44
CA TYR A 203 -3.25 14.36 18.24
C TYR A 203 -3.47 13.22 17.24
N ALA A 204 -3.46 11.97 17.73
CA ALA A 204 -3.66 10.80 16.87
C ALA A 204 -5.05 10.82 16.25
N LYS A 205 -6.10 11.10 17.05
CA LYS A 205 -7.48 11.18 16.56
C LYS A 205 -7.63 12.20 15.43
N ARG A 206 -7.20 13.45 15.64
CA ARG A 206 -7.27 14.52 14.63
C ARG A 206 -6.51 14.17 13.35
N SER A 207 -5.32 13.58 13.49
CA SER A 207 -4.50 13.20 12.34
C SER A 207 -5.11 12.02 11.57
N TYR A 208 -5.73 11.09 12.29
CA TYR A 208 -6.36 9.91 11.72
C TYR A 208 -7.64 10.23 10.95
N ASP A 209 -8.49 11.10 11.51
CA ASP A 209 -9.76 11.55 10.92
C ASP A 209 -9.57 12.08 9.49
N VAL A 210 -8.49 12.82 9.24
CA VAL A 210 -8.24 13.48 7.95
C VAL A 210 -7.53 12.60 6.92
N SER A 211 -7.01 11.43 7.30
CA SER A 211 -6.05 10.70 6.45
C SER A 211 -6.30 9.20 6.31
N LEU A 212 -6.56 8.50 7.42
CA LEU A 212 -6.51 7.03 7.48
C LEU A 212 -7.81 6.39 7.97
N TYR A 213 -8.75 7.21 8.44
CA TYR A 213 -10.04 6.78 8.98
C TYR A 213 -10.89 5.94 8.01
N SER A 214 -10.85 6.28 6.72
CA SER A 214 -11.62 5.59 5.68
C SER A 214 -11.26 4.10 5.53
N LEU A 215 -10.01 3.71 5.81
CA LEU A 215 -9.61 2.31 5.77
C LEU A 215 -10.35 1.50 6.84
N ASN A 216 -10.47 2.03 8.05
CA ASN A 216 -11.20 1.37 9.13
C ASN A 216 -12.68 1.27 8.81
N GLN A 217 -13.30 2.37 8.34
CA GLN A 217 -14.70 2.36 7.94
C GLN A 217 -14.98 1.29 6.89
N GLN A 218 -14.12 1.16 5.89
CA GLN A 218 -14.29 0.14 4.86
C GLN A 218 -14.14 -1.28 5.40
N ILE A 219 -13.23 -1.51 6.35
CA ILE A 219 -13.10 -2.83 7.00
C ILE A 219 -14.36 -3.16 7.79
N PHE A 220 -14.89 -2.21 8.56
CA PHE A 220 -16.17 -2.37 9.26
C PHE A 220 -17.32 -2.68 8.30
N HIS A 221 -17.42 -1.92 7.20
CA HIS A 221 -18.44 -2.13 6.20
C HIS A 221 -18.32 -3.51 5.52
N SER A 222 -17.12 -3.90 5.07
CA SER A 222 -16.92 -5.12 4.29
C SER A 222 -16.91 -6.42 5.10
N PHE A 223 -16.43 -6.38 6.35
CA PHE A 223 -16.21 -7.61 7.14
C PHE A 223 -17.09 -7.72 8.38
N LEU A 224 -17.64 -6.60 8.87
CA LEU A 224 -18.49 -6.57 10.07
C LEU A 224 -19.92 -6.12 9.76
N ASN A 225 -20.24 -5.82 8.50
CA ASN A 225 -21.55 -5.30 8.06
C ASN A 225 -21.99 -4.05 8.85
N VAL A 226 -21.03 -3.16 9.18
CA VAL A 226 -21.30 -1.86 9.81
C VAL A 226 -20.96 -0.76 8.80
N PRO A 227 -21.92 -0.33 7.96
CA PRO A 227 -21.67 0.60 6.85
C PRO A 227 -21.26 2.01 7.31
N ASP A 228 -21.81 2.48 8.44
CA ASP A 228 -21.58 3.83 8.98
C ASP A 228 -20.81 3.77 10.31
N ALA A 229 -19.70 3.04 10.33
CA ALA A 229 -18.82 3.00 11.49
C ALA A 229 -18.29 4.41 11.78
N ASP A 230 -18.83 5.05 12.81
CA ASP A 230 -18.51 6.42 13.21
C ASP A 230 -17.22 6.49 14.04
N GLY A 231 -16.82 7.70 14.44
CA GLY A 231 -15.60 7.89 15.23
C GLY A 231 -15.67 7.12 16.55
N GLN A 232 -16.85 6.99 17.16
CA GLN A 232 -17.01 6.22 18.39
C GLN A 232 -16.68 4.74 18.19
N THR A 233 -17.25 4.17 17.13
CA THR A 233 -17.04 2.78 16.74
C THR A 233 -15.57 2.53 16.42
N VAL A 234 -14.92 3.40 15.65
CA VAL A 234 -13.53 3.17 15.23
C VAL A 234 -12.54 3.37 16.38
N TYR A 235 -12.71 4.40 17.21
CA TYR A 235 -11.70 4.79 18.21
C TYR A 235 -11.87 4.13 19.58
N TYR A 236 -13.11 3.81 19.99
CA TYR A 236 -13.39 3.37 21.36
C TYR A 236 -14.01 1.98 21.44
N SER A 237 -14.45 1.39 20.33
CA SER A 237 -14.88 -0.01 20.35
C SER A 237 -13.69 -0.97 20.38
N SER A 238 -13.89 -2.13 21.02
CA SER A 238 -12.93 -3.23 20.99
C SER A 238 -12.53 -3.58 19.56
N ALA A 239 -13.51 -3.76 18.66
CA ALA A 239 -13.26 -4.12 17.26
C ALA A 239 -12.39 -3.07 16.54
N GLY A 240 -12.67 -1.79 16.75
CA GLY A 240 -11.92 -0.69 16.13
C GLY A 240 -10.46 -0.66 16.57
N ILE A 241 -10.21 -0.87 17.87
CA ILE A 241 -8.85 -1.00 18.41
C ILE A 241 -8.14 -2.22 17.81
N LEU A 242 -8.79 -3.39 17.79
CA LEU A 242 -8.19 -4.62 17.25
C LEU A 242 -7.86 -4.53 15.76
N ILE A 243 -8.76 -3.97 14.95
CA ILE A 243 -8.52 -3.70 13.53
C ILE A 243 -7.30 -2.78 13.38
N THR A 244 -7.24 -1.70 14.17
CA THR A 244 -6.13 -0.75 14.07
C THR A 244 -4.81 -1.35 14.52
N ARG A 245 -4.80 -2.25 15.53
CA ARG A 245 -3.59 -3.02 15.90
C ARG A 245 -3.05 -3.83 14.72
N PHE A 246 -3.94 -4.54 14.04
CA PHE A 246 -3.58 -5.31 12.85
C PHE A 246 -3.01 -4.42 11.74
N ILE A 247 -3.66 -3.30 11.43
CA ILE A 247 -3.20 -2.35 10.41
C ILE A 247 -1.83 -1.76 10.79
N ALA A 248 -1.69 -1.28 12.02
CA ALA A 248 -0.45 -0.71 12.52
C ALA A 248 0.71 -1.71 12.42
N TYR A 249 0.48 -2.96 12.83
CA TYR A 249 1.45 -4.05 12.68
C TYR A 249 1.82 -4.29 11.23
N ALA A 250 0.83 -4.41 10.33
CA ALA A 250 1.04 -4.68 8.92
C ALA A 250 1.93 -3.61 8.27
N TYR A 251 1.59 -2.33 8.46
CA TYR A 251 2.36 -1.21 7.91
C TYR A 251 3.76 -1.11 8.54
N THR A 252 3.86 -1.14 9.87
CA THR A 252 5.14 -1.03 10.57
C THR A 252 6.09 -2.14 10.12
N TYR A 253 5.59 -3.37 10.11
CA TYR A 253 6.43 -4.51 9.79
C TYR A 253 6.78 -4.55 8.30
N HIS A 254 5.87 -4.18 7.40
CA HIS A 254 6.18 -4.04 5.98
C HIS A 254 7.38 -3.11 5.74
N TYR A 255 7.36 -1.90 6.32
CA TYR A 255 8.47 -0.96 6.18
C TYR A 255 9.76 -1.45 6.87
N LEU A 256 9.68 -2.00 8.08
CA LEU A 256 10.88 -2.52 8.75
C LEU A 256 11.45 -3.78 8.07
N ASN A 257 10.61 -4.60 7.45
CA ASN A 257 11.02 -5.78 6.69
C ASN A 257 11.83 -5.41 5.44
N TRP A 258 11.55 -4.25 4.85
CA TRP A 258 12.41 -3.69 3.81
C TRP A 258 13.82 -3.39 4.37
N PHE A 259 13.93 -2.67 5.48
CA PHE A 259 15.24 -2.29 6.02
C PHE A 259 16.03 -3.45 6.62
N SER A 260 15.37 -4.52 7.08
CA SER A 260 16.03 -5.69 7.67
C SER A 260 16.74 -6.58 6.66
N LYS A 261 16.38 -6.52 5.36
CA LYS A 261 16.97 -7.36 4.30
C LYS A 261 18.25 -6.75 3.72
N THR A 262 19.24 -6.51 4.58
CA THR A 262 20.50 -5.83 4.22
C THR A 262 21.30 -6.54 3.14
N SER A 263 21.26 -7.87 3.06
CA SER A 263 22.00 -8.66 2.05
C SER A 263 21.38 -8.60 0.64
N VAL A 264 20.05 -8.45 0.55
CA VAL A 264 19.29 -8.45 -0.71
C VAL A 264 19.11 -7.04 -1.26
N ILE A 265 18.79 -6.09 -0.38
CA ILE A 265 18.50 -4.70 -0.76
C ILE A 265 19.78 -3.86 -0.76
N GLN A 266 20.69 -4.13 0.18
CA GLN A 266 21.97 -3.43 0.28
C GLN A 266 21.83 -1.90 0.30
N TRP A 267 20.84 -1.40 1.05
CA TRP A 267 20.56 0.05 1.14
C TRP A 267 21.76 0.85 1.67
N HIS A 268 22.63 0.22 2.47
CA HIS A 268 23.89 0.80 2.95
C HIS A 268 24.98 0.93 1.85
N LYS A 269 24.77 0.37 0.65
CA LYS A 269 25.66 0.49 -0.51
C LYS A 269 25.15 1.48 -1.56
N ILE A 270 24.14 2.28 -1.24
CA ILE A 270 23.66 3.35 -2.12
C ILE A 270 24.76 4.44 -2.24
N PRO A 271 25.04 4.96 -3.45
CA PRO A 271 25.99 6.07 -3.62
C PRO A 271 25.70 7.24 -2.69
N LYS A 272 26.73 7.85 -2.09
CA LYS A 272 26.58 8.91 -1.08
C LYS A 272 25.71 10.08 -1.55
N GLN A 273 25.83 10.48 -2.81
CA GLN A 273 24.99 11.53 -3.41
C GLN A 273 23.50 11.17 -3.40
N GLN A 274 23.16 9.94 -3.79
CA GLN A 274 21.78 9.45 -3.76
C GLN A 274 21.26 9.36 -2.33
N LEU A 275 22.08 8.86 -1.40
CA LEU A 275 21.71 8.77 0.01
C LEU A 275 21.44 10.16 0.62
N PHE A 276 22.26 11.16 0.29
CA PHE A 276 22.05 12.54 0.73
C PHE A 276 20.71 13.10 0.24
N VAL A 277 20.36 12.88 -1.03
CA VAL A 277 19.05 13.30 -1.57
C VAL A 277 17.91 12.58 -0.84
N ILE A 278 18.01 11.26 -0.64
CA ILE A 278 16.99 10.47 0.08
C ILE A 278 16.79 11.00 1.51
N ILE A 279 17.87 11.23 2.26
CA ILE A 279 17.80 11.73 3.65
C ILE A 279 17.22 13.15 3.67
N SER A 280 17.61 14.00 2.73
CA SER A 280 17.09 15.38 2.65
C SER A 280 15.58 15.39 2.38
N LEU A 281 15.11 14.62 1.39
CA LEU A 281 13.68 14.48 1.10
C LEU A 281 12.91 13.85 2.27
N TRP A 282 13.53 12.89 2.96
CA TRP A 282 12.95 12.29 4.15
C TRP A 282 12.78 13.30 5.29
N ILE A 283 13.80 14.11 5.60
CA ILE A 283 13.69 15.17 6.62
C ILE A 283 12.60 16.17 6.24
N ILE A 284 12.55 16.60 4.97
CA ILE A 284 11.48 17.50 4.48
C ILE A 284 10.11 16.86 4.69
N SER A 285 9.97 15.56 4.39
CA SER A 285 8.69 14.87 4.60
C SER A 285 8.26 14.83 6.07
N ILE A 286 9.20 14.60 7.00
CA ILE A 286 8.92 14.61 8.44
C ILE A 286 8.44 16.00 8.87
N VAL A 287 9.09 17.07 8.39
CA VAL A 287 8.69 18.45 8.71
C VAL A 287 7.26 18.74 8.20
N LEU A 288 6.91 18.27 7.00
CA LEU A 288 5.56 18.43 6.46
C LEU A 288 4.52 17.70 7.32
N TYR A 289 4.76 16.43 7.68
CA TYR A 289 3.85 15.69 8.56
C TYR A 289 3.73 16.30 9.95
N ALA A 290 4.83 16.77 10.53
CA ALA A 290 4.84 17.43 11.83
C ALA A 290 4.08 18.76 11.82
N SER A 291 4.07 19.46 10.68
CA SER A 291 3.34 20.73 10.53
C SER A 291 1.84 20.48 10.31
N ASN A 292 1.49 19.60 9.39
CA ASN A 292 0.12 19.21 9.10
C ASN A 292 0.10 17.84 8.44
N TYR A 293 -0.49 16.86 9.13
CA TYR A 293 -0.48 15.47 8.67
C TYR A 293 -1.09 15.28 7.28
N TYR A 294 -2.21 15.96 7.00
CA TYR A 294 -2.89 15.90 5.70
C TYR A 294 -2.05 16.48 4.56
N THR A 295 -1.31 17.56 4.82
CA THR A 295 -0.37 18.16 3.86
C THR A 295 0.82 17.24 3.59
N GLY A 296 1.41 16.64 4.63
CA GLY A 296 2.47 15.65 4.48
C GLY A 296 2.04 14.43 3.66
N LEU A 297 0.81 13.94 3.92
CA LEU A 297 0.18 12.86 3.17
C LEU A 297 0.07 13.22 1.68
N MET A 298 -0.52 14.37 1.37
CA MET A 298 -0.76 14.81 -0.01
C MET A 298 0.54 15.11 -0.77
N ALA A 299 1.56 15.67 -0.10
CA ALA A 299 2.87 15.93 -0.70
C ALA A 299 3.58 14.64 -1.13
N LEU A 300 3.35 13.53 -0.43
CA LEU A 300 3.97 12.24 -0.72
C LEU A 300 3.04 11.25 -1.40
N TYR A 301 1.79 11.63 -1.67
CA TYR A 301 0.76 10.73 -2.19
C TYR A 301 1.18 10.06 -3.50
N PHE A 302 1.83 10.82 -4.40
CA PHE A 302 2.42 10.28 -5.62
C PHE A 302 3.49 9.24 -5.35
N LEU A 303 4.47 9.52 -4.48
CA LEU A 303 5.53 8.54 -4.16
C LEU A 303 4.96 7.32 -3.42
N SER A 304 3.94 7.51 -2.60
CA SER A 304 3.23 6.42 -1.92
C SER A 304 2.46 5.53 -2.88
N PHE A 305 1.89 6.02 -3.98
CA PHE A 305 1.29 5.12 -4.97
C PHE A 305 2.34 4.56 -5.95
N LEU A 306 3.35 5.36 -6.27
CA LEU A 306 4.36 4.99 -7.25
C LEU A 306 5.16 3.77 -6.82
N HIS A 307 5.59 3.67 -5.56
CA HIS A 307 6.35 2.49 -5.11
C HIS A 307 5.49 1.21 -5.22
N VAL A 308 4.23 1.25 -4.79
CA VAL A 308 3.27 0.14 -4.90
C VAL A 308 3.12 -0.31 -6.36
N VAL A 309 2.80 0.62 -7.26
CA VAL A 309 2.51 0.29 -8.67
C VAL A 309 3.78 -0.21 -9.38
N LEU A 310 4.95 0.38 -9.10
CA LEU A 310 6.22 -0.08 -9.66
C LEU A 310 6.67 -1.44 -9.11
N GLU A 311 6.16 -1.87 -7.96
CA GLU A 311 6.46 -3.18 -7.37
C GLU A 311 5.58 -4.30 -7.97
N PHE A 312 4.46 -4.00 -8.63
CA PHE A 312 3.57 -5.03 -9.20
C PHE A 312 4.28 -6.09 -10.05
N PRO A 313 5.23 -5.76 -10.94
CA PRO A 313 5.97 -6.80 -11.65
C PRO A 313 6.75 -7.74 -10.71
N LEU A 314 7.41 -7.20 -9.68
CA LEU A 314 8.12 -8.00 -8.68
C LEU A 314 7.15 -8.90 -7.89
N ASN A 315 5.96 -8.40 -7.57
CA ASN A 315 4.91 -9.17 -6.91
C ASN A 315 4.51 -10.40 -7.75
N PHE A 316 4.20 -10.22 -9.04
CA PHE A 316 3.89 -11.35 -9.92
C PHE A 316 5.05 -12.32 -10.11
N GLN A 317 6.28 -11.83 -10.25
CA GLN A 317 7.45 -12.70 -10.30
C GLN A 317 7.60 -13.55 -9.04
N SER A 318 7.25 -12.99 -7.88
CA SER A 318 7.32 -13.70 -6.60
C SER A 318 6.27 -14.80 -6.51
N PHE A 319 5.03 -14.54 -6.92
CA PHE A 319 4.00 -15.58 -7.00
C PHE A 319 4.36 -16.70 -7.99
N LYS A 320 4.92 -16.34 -9.15
CA LYS A 320 5.44 -17.33 -10.11
C LYS A 320 6.50 -18.23 -9.46
N GLN A 321 7.45 -17.64 -8.73
CA GLN A 321 8.50 -18.39 -8.04
C GLN A 321 7.96 -19.28 -6.91
N ILE A 322 6.93 -18.85 -6.17
CA ILE A 322 6.24 -19.70 -5.18
C ILE A 322 5.70 -20.95 -5.87
N GLY A 323 4.96 -20.78 -6.97
CA GLY A 323 4.39 -21.88 -7.74
C GLY A 323 5.45 -22.86 -8.24
N GLU A 324 6.55 -22.36 -8.79
CA GLU A 324 7.68 -23.18 -9.25
C GLU A 324 8.31 -24.00 -8.11
N GLN A 325 8.56 -23.37 -6.96
CA GLN A 325 9.17 -24.04 -5.81
C GLN A 325 8.25 -25.10 -5.18
N LEU A 326 6.94 -24.84 -5.12
CA LEU A 326 5.97 -25.81 -4.62
C LEU A 326 5.86 -27.00 -5.56
N ARG A 327 5.76 -26.76 -6.88
CA ARG A 327 5.69 -27.82 -7.89
C ARG A 327 6.88 -28.78 -7.80
N LEU A 328 8.10 -28.24 -7.69
CA LEU A 328 9.31 -29.05 -7.54
C LEU A 328 9.22 -29.99 -6.33
N ARG A 329 8.72 -29.50 -5.18
CA ARG A 329 8.61 -30.30 -3.95
C ARG A 329 7.57 -31.42 -4.06
N PHE A 330 6.43 -31.14 -4.70
CA PHE A 330 5.41 -32.16 -4.90
C PHE A 330 5.85 -33.24 -5.90
N SER A 331 6.58 -32.87 -6.97
CA SER A 331 7.10 -33.86 -7.92
C SER A 331 8.17 -34.79 -7.33
N PHE A 332 8.98 -34.33 -6.38
CA PHE A 332 9.97 -35.18 -5.68
C PHE A 332 9.32 -36.15 -4.67
N ARG A 333 8.12 -35.84 -4.19
CA ARG A 333 7.40 -36.65 -3.19
C ARG A 333 6.51 -37.73 -3.81
N SER A 334 6.25 -37.66 -5.12
CA SER A 334 5.51 -38.67 -5.88
C SER A 334 6.41 -39.72 -6.56
N SER A 335 7.72 -39.56 -6.46
CA SER A 335 8.73 -40.41 -7.12
C SER A 335 9.60 -41.22 -6.13
N GLY A 336 9.21 -41.28 -4.87
CA GLY A 336 9.81 -42.13 -3.83
C GLY A 336 8.69 -42.67 -2.96
#